data_AF-A0A803N224-F1
#
_entry.id   AF-A0A803N224-F1
#
_cell.length_a   1.000
_cell.length_b   1.000
_cell.length_c   1.000
_cell.angle_alpha   90.00
_cell.angle_beta   90.00
_cell.angle_gamma   90.00
#
_symmetry.space_group_name_H-M   'P 1'
#
loop_
_entity.id
_entity.type
_entity.pdbx_description
1 polymer ?
#
loop_
_entity_poly.entity_id
_entity_poly.type
_entity_poly.pdbx_seq_one_letter_code
_entity_poly.pdbx_strand_id
1 'polypeptide(L)'
;MSSAQDPFYIVKEEIQDSIDKLLLSFRQWEHAVYGSREQVRLTEELRTGCESIEWQVDELDKAVSVAAKDPAHYGIDQGELEKRRRWTRTARDQVGSVKKKVSSGKELSYHDSHLELMRLPVEHPHQTERSNHYGHHNDDYISSESDRQMLLIKQQDEELDELSASVQRIGSVGLSIHDELLAQEKIIDDLGVEMDSTSNRLDFLQYYSFSFSLLKDRNNDCDFAQKLFGNSTGK
;
A
#
# COMPACT_ATOMS: atom_id res chain seq x y z
N MET A 1 16.08 -12.77 19.53
CA MET A 1 14.70 -12.74 19.01
C MET A 1 14.59 -13.81 17.93
N SER A 2 13.69 -14.80 18.06
CA SER A 2 13.46 -15.75 16.95
C SER A 2 12.90 -14.99 15.75
N SER A 3 13.37 -15.27 14.54
CA SER A 3 12.93 -14.56 13.32
C SER A 3 11.41 -14.63 13.09
N ALA A 4 10.74 -15.65 13.64
CA ALA A 4 9.29 -15.86 13.55
C ALA A 4 8.45 -14.86 14.37
N GLN A 5 9.03 -14.12 15.31
CA GLN A 5 8.31 -13.11 16.12
C GLN A 5 8.58 -11.67 15.65
N ASP A 6 9.43 -11.51 14.64
CA ASP A 6 9.81 -10.19 14.13
C ASP A 6 8.72 -9.68 13.16
N PRO A 7 8.15 -8.48 13.40
CA PRO A 7 7.13 -7.90 12.53
C PRO A 7 7.54 -7.83 11.06
N PHE A 8 8.83 -7.68 10.77
CA PHE A 8 9.33 -7.69 9.40
C PHE A 8 9.01 -9.00 8.69
N TYR A 9 9.24 -10.16 9.32
CA TYR A 9 9.06 -11.45 8.67
C TYR A 9 7.58 -11.82 8.49
N ILE A 10 6.72 -11.36 9.40
CA ILE A 10 5.27 -11.52 9.29
C ILE A 10 4.76 -10.75 8.06
N VAL A 11 5.06 -9.45 7.98
CA VAL A 11 4.64 -8.61 6.85
C VAL A 11 5.27 -9.07 5.54
N LYS A 12 6.53 -9.52 5.59
CA LYS A 12 7.23 -10.10 4.44
C LYS A 12 6.50 -11.34 3.89
N GLU A 13 6.02 -12.25 4.75
CA GLU A 13 5.26 -13.42 4.33
C GLU A 13 3.92 -13.02 3.69
N GLU A 14 3.18 -12.08 4.28
CA GLU A 14 1.93 -11.56 3.72
C GLU A 14 2.11 -10.89 2.34
N ILE A 15 3.18 -10.10 2.19
CA ILE A 15 3.56 -9.49 0.92
C ILE A 15 3.96 -10.58 -0.09
N GLN A 16 4.72 -11.60 0.34
CA GLN A 16 5.13 -12.70 -0.53
C GLN A 16 3.92 -13.48 -1.05
N ASP A 17 2.93 -13.78 -0.21
CA ASP A 17 1.68 -14.42 -0.62
C ASP A 17 0.91 -13.56 -1.63
N SER A 18 0.95 -12.24 -1.46
CA SER A 18 0.33 -11.29 -2.39
C SER A 18 1.05 -11.26 -3.74
N ILE A 19 2.38 -11.29 -3.74
CA ILE A 19 3.21 -11.43 -4.95
C ILE A 19 2.93 -12.74 -5.66
N ASP A 20 2.84 -13.85 -4.92
CA ASP A 20 2.59 -15.17 -5.52
C ASP A 20 1.20 -15.22 -6.18
N LYS A 21 0.17 -14.65 -5.53
CA LYS A 21 -1.15 -14.45 -6.14
C LYS A 21 -1.09 -13.59 -7.39
N LEU A 22 -0.39 -12.45 -7.34
CA LEU A 22 -0.19 -11.57 -8.49
C LEU A 22 0.45 -12.31 -9.67
N LEU A 23 1.49 -13.11 -9.42
CA LEU A 23 2.17 -13.91 -10.44
C LEU A 23 1.27 -15.00 -11.04
N LEU A 24 0.38 -15.59 -10.24
CA LEU A 24 -0.63 -16.53 -10.74
C LEU A 24 -1.65 -15.83 -11.65
N SER A 25 -2.21 -14.69 -11.24
CA SER A 25 -3.10 -13.88 -12.08
C SER A 25 -2.37 -13.40 -13.35
N PHE A 26 -1.07 -13.11 -13.27
CA PHE A 26 -0.27 -12.69 -14.41
C PHE A 26 -0.09 -13.81 -15.44
N ARG A 27 0.15 -15.05 -15.01
CA ARG A 27 0.19 -16.21 -15.91
C ARG A 27 -1.15 -16.46 -16.59
N GLN A 28 -2.26 -16.31 -15.84
CA GLN A 28 -3.60 -16.42 -16.43
C GLN A 28 -3.81 -15.34 -17.49
N TRP A 29 -3.38 -14.11 -17.22
CA TRP A 29 -3.44 -13.00 -18.17
C TRP A 29 -2.56 -13.23 -19.41
N GLU A 30 -1.36 -13.80 -19.27
CA GLU A 30 -0.48 -14.17 -20.40
C GLU A 30 -1.12 -15.21 -21.33
N HIS A 31 -1.98 -16.08 -20.80
CA HIS A 31 -2.70 -17.09 -21.57
C HIS A 31 -4.11 -16.65 -22.02
N ALA A 32 -4.61 -15.52 -21.53
CA ALA A 32 -5.92 -15.01 -21.88
C ALA A 32 -5.95 -14.49 -23.33
N VAL A 33 -7.07 -14.70 -24.02
CA VAL A 33 -7.26 -14.20 -25.39
C VAL A 33 -7.27 -12.67 -25.36
N TYR A 34 -6.52 -12.08 -26.27
CA TYR A 34 -6.42 -10.64 -26.42
C TYR A 34 -7.79 -9.99 -26.66
N GLY A 35 -8.11 -8.91 -25.96
CA GLY A 35 -9.39 -8.20 -26.04
C GLY A 35 -10.57 -8.90 -25.37
N SER A 36 -10.37 -10.08 -24.75
CA SER A 36 -11.44 -10.76 -24.02
C SER A 36 -11.82 -10.00 -22.73
N ARG A 37 -13.09 -10.12 -22.31
CA ARG A 37 -13.57 -9.58 -21.02
C ARG A 37 -12.70 -10.06 -19.84
N GLU A 38 -12.23 -11.31 -19.93
CA GLU A 38 -11.32 -11.91 -18.94
C GLU A 38 -9.96 -11.20 -18.91
N GLN A 39 -9.36 -10.92 -20.07
CA GLN A 39 -8.10 -10.20 -20.16
C GLN A 39 -8.23 -8.77 -19.59
N VAL A 40 -9.31 -8.05 -19.91
CA VAL A 40 -9.55 -6.70 -19.39
C VAL A 40 -9.69 -6.71 -17.86
N ARG A 41 -10.47 -7.66 -17.32
CA ARG A 41 -10.64 -7.83 -15.87
C ARG A 41 -9.30 -8.15 -15.18
N LEU A 42 -8.54 -9.09 -15.74
CA LEU A 42 -7.22 -9.47 -15.21
C LEU A 42 -6.21 -8.32 -15.32
N THR A 43 -6.30 -7.49 -16.36
CA THR A 43 -5.43 -6.31 -16.52
C THR A 43 -5.63 -5.31 -15.38
N GLU A 44 -6.88 -5.02 -15.01
CA GLU A 44 -7.16 -4.10 -13.90
C GLU A 44 -6.82 -4.73 -12.54
N GLU A 45 -7.10 -6.03 -12.35
CA GLU A 45 -6.70 -6.78 -11.16
C GLU A 45 -5.18 -6.74 -10.96
N LEU A 46 -4.41 -6.96 -12.03
CA LEU A 46 -2.95 -6.91 -11.98
C LEU A 46 -2.43 -5.50 -11.73
N ARG A 47 -3.06 -4.48 -12.31
CA ARG A 47 -2.66 -3.07 -12.11
C ARG A 47 -2.84 -2.65 -10.66
N THR A 48 -4.04 -2.86 -10.13
CA THR A 48 -4.38 -2.55 -8.73
C THR A 48 -3.55 -3.38 -7.75
N GLY A 49 -3.34 -4.67 -8.04
CA GLY A 49 -2.47 -5.55 -7.26
C GLY A 49 -1.02 -5.08 -7.24
N CYS A 50 -0.46 -4.66 -8.39
CA CYS A 50 0.88 -4.10 -8.46
C CYS A 50 1.01 -2.82 -7.62
N GLU A 51 0.06 -1.90 -7.73
CA GLU A 51 0.07 -0.63 -6.95
C GLU A 51 -0.01 -0.89 -5.44
N SER A 52 -0.86 -1.83 -5.01
CA SER A 52 -0.99 -2.22 -3.60
C SER A 52 0.31 -2.81 -3.07
N ILE A 53 0.91 -3.76 -3.80
CA ILE A 53 2.13 -4.44 -3.34
C ILE A 53 3.34 -3.49 -3.38
N GLU A 54 3.46 -2.64 -4.40
CA GLU A 54 4.52 -1.61 -4.47
C GLU A 54 4.48 -0.71 -3.23
N TRP A 55 3.29 -0.27 -2.83
CA TRP A 55 3.12 0.53 -1.61
C TRP A 55 3.55 -0.22 -0.34
N GLN A 56 3.12 -1.48 -0.19
CA GLN A 56 3.50 -2.30 0.98
C GLN A 56 5.01 -2.54 1.05
N VAL A 57 5.65 -2.81 -0.08
CA VAL A 57 7.11 -2.98 -0.18
C VAL A 57 7.84 -1.68 0.14
N ASP A 58 7.35 -0.54 -0.35
CA ASP A 58 7.93 0.78 -0.05
C ASP A 58 7.83 1.13 1.44
N GLU A 59 6.71 0.81 2.10
CA GLU A 59 6.56 1.03 3.54
C GLU A 59 7.50 0.13 4.35
N LEU A 60 7.64 -1.12 3.95
CA LEU A 60 8.57 -2.05 4.58
C LEU A 60 10.04 -1.63 4.36
N ASP A 61 10.39 -1.05 3.21
CA ASP A 61 11.73 -0.52 2.94
C ASP A 61 12.05 0.75 3.76
N LYS A 62 11.05 1.59 4.05
CA LYS A 62 11.20 2.69 5.02
C LYS A 62 11.49 2.18 6.41
N ALA A 63 10.79 1.14 6.87
CA ALA A 63 11.05 0.52 8.18
C ALA A 63 12.48 -0.05 8.25
N VAL A 64 12.94 -0.71 7.19
CA VAL A 64 14.34 -1.17 7.08
C VAL A 64 15.32 -0.01 7.10
N SER A 65 14.99 1.11 6.45
CA SER A 65 15.83 2.31 6.44
C SER A 65 15.91 3.01 7.79
N VAL A 66 14.85 2.98 8.60
CA VAL A 66 14.86 3.45 10.00
C VAL A 66 15.73 2.53 10.86
N ALA A 67 15.52 1.21 10.76
CA ALA A 67 16.32 0.22 11.48
C ALA A 67 17.82 0.31 11.15
N ALA A 68 18.16 0.68 9.91
CA ALA A 68 19.54 0.88 9.47
C ALA A 68 20.26 2.05 10.16
N LYS A 69 19.53 3.05 10.66
CA LYS A 69 20.13 4.22 11.33
C LYS A 69 20.59 3.90 12.75
N ASP A 70 19.88 3.00 13.42
CA ASP A 70 20.25 2.51 14.76
C ASP A 70 20.02 1.00 14.88
N PRO A 71 20.89 0.16 14.29
CA PRO A 71 20.72 -1.29 14.32
C PRO A 71 20.81 -1.88 15.73
N ALA A 72 21.56 -1.22 16.63
CA ALA A 72 21.76 -1.66 18.01
C ALA A 72 20.47 -1.56 18.83
N HIS A 73 19.67 -0.50 18.62
CA HIS A 73 18.37 -0.32 19.27
C HIS A 73 17.37 -1.44 18.92
N TYR A 74 17.43 -1.95 17.69
CA TYR A 74 16.54 -3.02 17.22
C TYR A 74 17.13 -4.43 17.37
N GLY A 75 18.38 -4.55 17.83
CA GLY A 75 19.07 -5.84 17.94
C GLY A 75 19.27 -6.55 16.59
N ILE A 76 19.46 -5.79 15.51
CA ILE A 76 19.60 -6.29 14.13
C ILE A 76 21.07 -6.22 13.73
N ASP A 77 21.62 -7.33 13.24
CA ASP A 77 22.97 -7.39 12.68
C ASP A 77 23.01 -6.86 11.23
N GLN A 78 24.18 -6.39 10.80
CA GLN A 78 24.39 -5.91 9.43
C GLN A 78 24.04 -6.97 8.38
N GLY A 79 24.34 -8.24 8.62
CA GLY A 79 23.98 -9.32 7.69
C GLY A 79 22.47 -9.55 7.59
N GLU A 80 21.73 -9.30 8.68
CA GLU A 80 20.28 -9.37 8.68
C GLU A 80 19.67 -8.17 7.95
N LEU A 81 20.18 -6.96 8.19
CA LEU A 81 19.75 -5.75 7.49
C LEU A 81 19.94 -5.87 5.97
N GLU A 82 21.05 -6.45 5.52
CA GLU A 82 21.30 -6.70 4.10
C GLU A 82 20.33 -7.71 3.49
N LYS A 83 19.93 -8.76 4.22
CA LYS A 83 18.88 -9.68 3.75
C LYS A 83 17.56 -8.96 3.55
N ARG A 84 17.17 -8.08 4.47
CA ARG A 84 15.94 -7.30 4.37
C ARG A 84 15.95 -6.39 3.14
N ARG A 85 17.02 -5.60 2.97
CA ARG A 85 17.21 -4.73 1.80
C ARG A 85 17.23 -5.49 0.48
N ARG A 86 17.85 -6.68 0.47
CA ARG A 86 17.88 -7.52 -0.74
C ARG A 86 16.49 -7.99 -1.10
N TRP A 87 15.72 -8.46 -0.12
CA TRP A 87 14.36 -8.94 -0.37
C TRP A 87 13.43 -7.81 -0.81
N THR A 88 13.46 -6.62 -0.18
CA THR A 88 12.62 -5.47 -0.60
C THR A 88 12.91 -5.05 -2.05
N ARG A 89 14.19 -5.02 -2.44
CA ARG A 89 14.58 -4.77 -3.85
C ARG A 89 14.07 -5.83 -4.80
N THR A 90 14.28 -7.11 -4.48
CA THR A 90 13.79 -8.22 -5.33
C THR A 90 12.27 -8.18 -5.50
N ALA A 91 11.52 -7.93 -4.43
CA ALA A 91 10.07 -7.81 -4.47
C ALA A 91 9.63 -6.65 -5.38
N ARG A 92 10.27 -5.48 -5.25
CA ARG A 92 10.01 -4.32 -6.12
C ARG A 92 10.30 -4.63 -7.59
N ASP A 93 11.41 -5.30 -7.88
CA ASP A 93 11.79 -5.66 -9.25
C ASP A 93 10.79 -6.65 -9.87
N GLN A 94 10.33 -7.64 -9.10
CA GLN A 94 9.32 -8.61 -9.54
C GLN A 94 8.00 -7.92 -9.91
N VAL A 95 7.46 -7.09 -9.01
CA VAL A 95 6.19 -6.39 -9.24
C VAL A 95 6.32 -5.37 -10.37
N GLY A 96 7.42 -4.62 -10.40
CA GLY A 96 7.69 -3.66 -11.47
C GLY A 96 7.80 -4.33 -12.85
N SER A 97 8.36 -5.55 -12.92
CA SER A 97 8.41 -6.31 -14.17
C SER A 97 7.04 -6.73 -14.68
N VAL A 98 6.14 -7.16 -13.78
CA VAL A 98 4.75 -7.51 -14.09
C VAL A 98 4.00 -6.27 -14.57
N LYS A 99 4.06 -5.17 -13.80
CA LYS A 99 3.41 -3.90 -14.13
C LYS A 99 3.83 -3.38 -15.51
N LYS A 100 5.12 -3.45 -15.84
CA LYS A 100 5.64 -3.04 -17.15
C LYS A 100 5.09 -3.89 -18.28
N LYS A 101 5.03 -5.22 -18.11
CA LYS A 101 4.49 -6.14 -19.12
C LYS A 101 3.00 -5.91 -19.35
N VAL A 102 2.22 -5.77 -18.27
CA VAL A 102 0.77 -5.50 -18.35
C VAL A 102 0.49 -4.15 -19.03
N SER A 103 1.31 -3.13 -18.73
CA SER A 103 1.20 -1.81 -19.37
C SER A 103 1.53 -1.86 -20.87
N SER A 104 2.56 -2.62 -21.25
CA SER A 104 2.98 -2.77 -22.67
C SER A 104 1.97 -3.57 -23.49
N GLY A 105 1.26 -4.53 -22.88
CA GLY A 105 0.16 -5.26 -23.52
C GLY A 105 -1.00 -4.36 -23.96
N LYS A 106 -1.16 -3.18 -23.35
CA LYS A 106 -2.17 -2.17 -23.72
C LYS A 106 -1.79 -1.37 -24.97
N GLU A 107 -0.50 -1.12 -25.21
CA GLU A 107 -0.04 -0.39 -26.41
C GLU A 107 -0.24 -1.20 -27.70
N LEU A 108 -0.07 -2.53 -27.63
CA LEU A 108 -0.39 -3.41 -28.75
C LEU A 108 -1.90 -3.43 -29.08
N SER A 109 -2.79 -3.11 -28.13
CA SER A 109 -4.25 -3.04 -28.34
C SER A 109 -4.61 -1.93 -29.30
N TYR A 110 -4.01 -0.77 -29.04
CA TYR A 110 -4.28 0.44 -29.77
C TYR A 110 -3.66 0.36 -31.18
N HIS A 111 -2.51 -0.32 -31.28
CA HIS A 111 -1.83 -0.49 -32.55
C HIS A 111 -2.47 -1.56 -33.43
N ASP A 112 -2.92 -2.69 -32.90
CA ASP A 112 -3.59 -3.75 -33.67
C ASP A 112 -4.97 -3.28 -34.17
N SER A 113 -5.73 -2.56 -33.34
CA SER A 113 -7.00 -1.92 -33.75
C SER A 113 -6.81 -0.88 -34.86
N HIS A 114 -5.66 -0.18 -34.89
CA HIS A 114 -5.31 0.77 -35.94
C HIS A 114 -4.71 0.10 -37.19
N LEU A 115 -4.02 -1.04 -37.02
CA LEU A 115 -3.45 -1.82 -38.11
C LEU A 115 -4.55 -2.54 -38.91
N GLU A 116 -5.60 -3.02 -38.23
CA GLU A 116 -6.76 -3.65 -38.87
C GLU A 116 -7.56 -2.66 -39.73
N LEU A 117 -7.70 -1.40 -39.28
CA LEU A 117 -8.34 -0.34 -40.09
C LEU A 117 -7.49 0.16 -41.28
N MET A 118 -6.18 -0.12 -41.32
CA MET A 118 -5.26 0.30 -42.40
C MET A 118 -4.95 -0.78 -43.44
N ARG A 119 -5.48 -2.00 -43.29
CA ARG A 119 -5.31 -3.09 -44.27
C ARG A 119 -6.30 -2.96 -45.44
N LEU A 120 -6.09 -1.94 -46.28
CA LEU A 120 -6.68 -1.92 -47.62
C LEU A 120 -5.97 -2.98 -48.50
N PRO A 121 -6.70 -3.85 -49.22
CA PRO A 121 -6.09 -4.69 -50.25
C PRO A 121 -5.64 -3.79 -51.41
N VAL A 122 -4.33 -3.63 -51.57
CA VAL A 122 -3.74 -3.03 -52.77
C VAL A 122 -3.69 -4.11 -53.85
N GLU A 123 -4.67 -4.09 -54.77
CA GLU A 123 -4.55 -4.73 -56.08
C GLU A 123 -4.56 -3.64 -57.16
N HIS A 124 -3.44 -3.49 -57.88
CA HIS A 124 -3.28 -2.63 -59.05
C HIS A 124 -3.78 -3.36 -60.34
N PRO A 125 -3.81 -2.73 -61.54
CA PRO A 125 -4.84 -1.81 -62.01
C PRO A 125 -5.33 -2.20 -63.42
N HIS A 126 -6.63 -2.42 -63.68
CA HIS A 126 -7.11 -2.38 -65.08
C HIS A 126 -8.62 -2.13 -65.19
N GLN A 127 -8.95 -1.13 -66.01
CA GLN A 127 -10.11 -1.01 -66.89
C GLN A 127 -11.45 -0.52 -66.30
N THR A 128 -11.71 0.74 -66.64
CA THR A 128 -12.95 1.40 -67.08
C THR A 128 -14.28 0.62 -66.95
N GLU A 129 -15.28 1.33 -66.42
CA GLU A 129 -16.73 1.05 -66.40
C GLU A 129 -17.31 0.32 -65.18
N ARG A 130 -17.57 1.06 -64.08
CA ARG A 130 -18.73 0.87 -63.17
C ARG A 130 -18.74 1.88 -62.02
N SER A 131 -19.26 3.08 -62.27
CA SER A 131 -19.27 4.18 -61.27
C SER A 131 -20.48 4.18 -60.31
N ASN A 132 -21.41 3.22 -60.37
CA ASN A 132 -22.66 3.29 -59.59
C ASN A 132 -22.88 2.18 -58.54
N HIS A 133 -21.93 1.27 -58.33
CA HIS A 133 -22.12 0.18 -57.34
C HIS A 133 -21.41 0.43 -56.00
N TYR A 134 -20.40 1.30 -55.97
CA TYR A 134 -19.60 1.56 -54.77
C TYR A 134 -20.21 2.60 -53.82
N GLY A 135 -21.15 3.44 -54.27
CA GLY A 135 -21.78 4.44 -53.41
C GLY A 135 -22.72 3.84 -52.36
N HIS A 136 -23.53 2.85 -52.76
CA HIS A 136 -24.53 2.24 -51.87
C HIS A 136 -23.90 1.40 -50.76
N HIS A 137 -22.79 0.70 -51.05
CA HIS A 137 -22.10 -0.12 -50.06
C HIS A 137 -21.35 0.72 -49.02
N ASN A 138 -20.91 1.92 -49.42
CA ASN A 138 -20.25 2.87 -48.54
C ASN A 138 -21.25 3.50 -47.56
N ASP A 139 -22.47 3.84 -48.00
CA ASP A 139 -23.52 4.37 -47.13
C ASP A 139 -24.00 3.36 -46.08
N ASP A 140 -24.19 2.09 -46.47
CA ASP A 140 -24.58 1.02 -45.52
C ASP A 140 -23.47 0.75 -44.49
N TYR A 141 -22.20 0.81 -44.92
CA TYR A 141 -21.06 0.68 -44.02
C TYR A 141 -20.93 1.87 -43.06
N ILE A 142 -21.12 3.10 -43.56
CA ILE A 142 -21.08 4.32 -42.73
C ILE A 142 -22.24 4.32 -41.72
N SER A 143 -23.44 3.90 -42.12
CA SER A 143 -24.59 3.86 -41.22
C SER A 143 -24.42 2.79 -40.14
N SER A 144 -23.95 1.59 -40.50
CA SER A 144 -23.70 0.52 -39.52
C SER A 144 -22.56 0.84 -38.55
N GLU A 145 -21.48 1.50 -39.02
CA GLU A 145 -20.42 1.98 -38.15
C GLU A 145 -20.87 3.14 -37.24
N SER A 146 -21.71 4.05 -37.75
CA SER A 146 -22.30 5.14 -36.95
C SER A 146 -23.17 4.58 -35.81
N ASP A 147 -23.99 3.56 -36.09
CA ASP A 147 -24.82 2.91 -35.07
C ASP A 147 -23.98 2.17 -34.01
N ARG A 148 -22.88 1.52 -34.45
CA ARG A 148 -21.91 0.89 -33.55
C ARG A 148 -21.23 1.92 -32.65
N GLN A 149 -20.79 3.05 -33.20
CA GLN A 149 -20.20 4.14 -32.41
C GLN A 149 -21.19 4.73 -31.42
N MET A 150 -22.46 4.89 -31.80
CA MET A 150 -23.51 5.37 -30.91
C MET A 150 -23.76 4.41 -29.74
N LEU A 151 -23.73 3.10 -29.97
CA LEU A 151 -23.85 2.10 -28.90
C LEU A 151 -22.65 2.14 -27.94
N LEU A 152 -21.44 2.31 -28.47
CA LEU A 152 -20.23 2.47 -27.66
C LEU A 152 -20.28 3.73 -26.78
N ILE A 153 -20.73 4.86 -27.32
CA ILE A 153 -20.87 6.12 -26.56
C ILE A 153 -21.91 5.96 -25.46
N LYS A 154 -23.07 5.36 -25.76
CA LYS A 154 -24.11 5.11 -24.74
C LYS A 154 -23.62 4.20 -23.62
N GLN A 155 -22.86 3.16 -23.97
CA GLN A 155 -22.30 2.26 -22.97
C GLN A 155 -21.26 2.97 -22.08
N GLN A 156 -20.43 3.84 -22.66
CA GLN A 156 -19.50 4.67 -21.89
C GLN A 156 -20.22 5.66 -20.97
N ASP A 157 -21.34 6.25 -21.41
CA ASP A 157 -22.13 7.15 -20.56
C ASP A 157 -22.73 6.40 -19.35
N GLU A 158 -23.24 5.17 -19.55
CA GLU A 158 -23.71 4.31 -18.45
C GLU A 158 -22.58 3.96 -17.46
N GLU A 159 -21.37 3.67 -17.97
CA GLU A 159 -20.18 3.42 -17.13
C GLU A 159 -19.75 4.68 -16.35
N LEU A 160 -19.87 5.87 -16.93
CA LEU A 160 -19.57 7.14 -16.26
C LEU A 160 -20.59 7.47 -15.16
N ASP A 161 -21.86 7.15 -15.37
CA ASP A 161 -22.90 7.31 -14.35
C ASP A 161 -22.65 6.38 -13.15
N GLU A 162 -22.27 5.12 -13.41
CA GLU A 162 -21.89 4.17 -12.35
C GLU A 162 -20.63 4.64 -11.60
N LEU A 163 -19.61 5.12 -12.32
CA LEU A 163 -18.39 5.67 -11.73
C LEU A 163 -18.72 6.89 -10.85
N SER A 164 -19.57 7.80 -11.34
CA SER A 164 -20.03 8.98 -10.61
C SER A 164 -20.73 8.60 -9.31
N ALA A 165 -21.62 7.60 -9.35
CA ALA A 165 -22.27 7.07 -8.16
C ALA A 165 -21.26 6.43 -7.18
N SER A 166 -20.21 5.78 -7.69
CA SER A 166 -19.12 5.24 -6.87
C SER A 166 -18.31 6.34 -6.18
N VAL A 167 -17.98 7.42 -6.90
CA VAL A 167 -17.29 8.59 -6.36
C VAL A 167 -18.13 9.27 -5.28
N GLN A 168 -19.44 9.38 -5.46
CA GLN A 168 -20.33 9.94 -4.45
C GLN A 168 -20.35 9.08 -3.17
N ARG A 169 -20.37 7.74 -3.30
CA ARG A 169 -20.26 6.83 -2.14
C ARG A 169 -18.90 6.98 -1.44
N ILE A 170 -17.80 7.00 -2.18
CA ILE A 170 -16.46 7.21 -1.61
C ILE A 170 -16.38 8.57 -0.91
N GLY A 171 -16.95 9.62 -1.48
CA GLY A 171 -17.03 10.94 -0.85
C GLY A 171 -17.75 10.88 0.50
N SER A 172 -18.88 10.18 0.58
CA SER A 172 -19.60 9.99 1.84
C SER A 172 -18.81 9.20 2.88
N VAL A 173 -18.10 8.14 2.47
CA VAL A 173 -17.22 7.37 3.35
C VAL A 173 -16.03 8.22 3.81
N GLY A 174 -15.46 9.04 2.94
CA GLY A 174 -14.37 9.96 3.28
C GLY A 174 -14.77 10.98 4.34
N LEU A 175 -16.01 11.50 4.29
CA LEU A 175 -16.56 12.36 5.35
C LEU A 175 -16.72 11.62 6.67
N SER A 176 -17.25 10.39 6.65
CA SER A 176 -17.37 9.58 7.87
C SER A 176 -16.01 9.23 8.48
N ILE A 177 -15.00 8.95 7.66
CA ILE A 177 -13.62 8.73 8.13
C ILE A 177 -13.06 10.01 8.75
N HIS A 178 -13.29 11.17 8.12
CA HIS A 178 -12.84 12.46 8.66
C HIS A 178 -13.45 12.74 10.04
N ASP A 179 -14.75 12.53 10.21
CA ASP A 179 -15.45 12.71 11.48
C ASP A 179 -14.92 11.74 12.55
N GLU A 180 -14.65 10.49 12.19
CA GLU A 180 -14.05 9.49 13.10
C GLU A 180 -12.61 9.85 13.49
N LEU A 181 -11.80 10.39 12.56
CA LEU A 181 -10.45 10.86 12.87
C LEU A 181 -10.46 12.05 13.83
N LEU A 182 -11.39 13.00 13.66
CA LEU A 182 -11.58 14.10 14.62
C LEU A 182 -12.03 13.59 15.99
N ALA A 183 -12.89 12.57 16.03
CA ALA A 183 -13.28 11.93 17.28
C ALA A 183 -12.08 11.24 17.96
N GLN A 184 -11.23 10.57 17.20
CA GLN A 184 -10.01 9.93 17.71
C GLN A 184 -8.97 10.93 18.19
N GLU A 185 -8.78 12.07 17.52
CA GLU A 185 -7.91 13.17 17.99
C GLU A 185 -8.32 13.62 19.40
N LYS A 186 -9.61 13.82 19.62
CA LYS A 186 -10.13 14.19 20.94
C LYS A 186 -9.87 13.10 21.99
N ILE A 187 -10.06 11.83 21.64
CA ILE A 187 -9.80 10.72 22.56
C ILE A 187 -8.30 10.64 22.91
N ILE A 188 -7.41 10.91 21.96
CA ILE A 188 -5.96 10.94 22.19
C ILE A 188 -5.58 12.09 23.12
N ASP A 189 -6.16 13.28 22.93
CA ASP A 189 -5.95 14.41 23.84
C ASP A 189 -6.43 14.10 25.26
N ASP A 190 -7.63 13.51 25.41
CA ASP A 190 -8.16 13.09 26.71
C ASP A 190 -7.25 12.05 27.39
N LEU A 191 -6.73 11.09 26.62
CA LEU A 191 -5.77 10.10 27.11
C LEU A 191 -4.43 10.76 27.51
N GLY A 192 -3.99 11.78 26.79
CA GLY A 192 -2.80 12.57 27.12
C GLY A 192 -2.93 13.25 28.48
N VAL A 193 -4.09 13.87 28.74
CA VAL A 193 -4.38 14.49 30.04
C VAL A 193 -4.41 13.45 31.17
N GLU A 194 -4.99 12.28 30.94
CA GLU A 194 -5.00 11.20 31.93
C GLU A 194 -3.59 10.62 32.18
N MET A 195 -2.78 10.50 31.13
CA MET A 195 -1.38 10.07 31.22
C MET A 195 -0.55 11.07 32.01
N ASP A 196 -0.69 12.38 31.75
CA ASP A 196 0.01 13.44 32.49
C ASP A 196 -0.40 13.46 33.96
N SER A 197 -1.69 13.30 34.26
CA SER A 197 -2.18 13.15 35.63
C SER A 197 -1.56 11.93 36.33
N THR A 198 -1.50 10.80 35.63
CA THR A 198 -0.88 9.57 36.16
C THR A 198 0.63 9.73 36.35
N SER A 199 1.32 10.40 35.42
CA SER A 199 2.75 10.72 35.52
C SER A 199 3.02 11.61 36.72
N ASN A 200 2.24 12.68 36.91
CA ASN A 200 2.37 13.57 38.06
C ASN A 200 2.16 12.84 39.39
N ARG A 201 1.20 11.90 39.45
CA ARG A 201 1.00 11.06 40.64
C ARG A 201 2.18 10.12 40.89
N LEU A 202 2.73 9.53 39.83
CA LEU A 202 3.89 8.65 39.92
C LEU A 202 5.15 9.42 40.36
N ASP A 203 5.38 10.62 39.82
CA ASP A 203 6.48 11.50 40.22
C ASP A 203 6.37 11.88 41.71
N PHE A 204 5.16 12.13 42.19
CA PHE A 204 4.95 12.44 43.60
C PHE A 204 5.25 11.23 44.50
N LEU A 205 4.83 10.03 44.09
CA LEU A 205 5.18 8.78 44.77
C LEU A 205 6.69 8.52 44.76
N GLN A 206 7.36 8.81 43.64
CA GLN A 206 8.81 8.68 43.51
C GLN A 206 9.54 9.68 44.42
N TYR A 207 9.07 10.92 44.50
CA TYR A 207 9.61 11.94 45.40
C TYR A 207 9.49 11.54 46.88
N TYR A 208 8.33 11.02 47.29
CA TYR A 208 8.16 10.52 48.66
C TYR A 208 8.99 9.27 48.94
N SER A 209 9.08 8.35 47.98
CA SER A 209 9.91 7.15 48.10
C SER A 209 11.39 7.52 48.32
N PHE A 210 11.88 8.49 47.55
CA PHE A 210 13.26 9.00 47.68
C PHE A 210 13.47 9.74 49.01
N SER A 211 12.54 10.62 49.39
CA SER A 211 12.58 11.34 50.66
C SER A 211 12.52 10.41 51.88
N PHE A 212 11.69 9.37 51.83
CA PHE A 212 11.58 8.36 52.88
C PHE A 212 12.86 7.52 52.99
N SER A 213 13.47 7.17 51.86
CA SER A 213 14.76 6.46 51.84
C SER A 213 15.87 7.29 52.49
N LEU A 214 15.97 8.59 52.16
CA LEU A 214 16.93 9.51 52.78
C LEU A 214 16.69 9.72 54.28
N LEU A 215 15.43 9.78 54.72
CA LEU A 215 15.07 9.86 56.14
C LEU A 215 15.46 8.58 56.90
N LYS A 216 15.32 7.42 56.26
CA LYS A 216 15.71 6.13 56.84
C LYS A 216 17.23 6.02 56.99
N ASP A 217 17.99 6.50 56.00
CA ASP A 217 19.45 6.56 56.08
C ASP A 217 19.92 7.51 57.20
N ARG A 218 19.32 8.70 57.32
CA ARG A 218 19.62 9.64 58.41
C ARG A 218 19.28 9.11 59.80
N ASN A 219 18.17 8.37 59.95
CA ASN A 219 17.82 7.74 61.23
C ASN A 219 18.78 6.59 61.58
N ASN A 220 19.21 5.80 60.60
CA ASN A 220 20.22 4.75 60.82
C ASN A 220 21.57 5.35 61.26
N ASP A 221 21.98 6.47 60.68
CA ASP A 221 23.20 7.19 61.08
C ASP A 221 23.10 7.77 62.50
N CYS A 222 21.93 8.33 62.89
CA CYS A 222 21.69 8.80 64.25
C CYS A 222 21.72 7.67 65.28
N ASP A 223 21.09 6.53 64.99
CA ASP A 223 21.10 5.35 65.87
C ASP A 223 22.53 4.77 66.03
N PHE A 224 23.33 4.82 64.96
CA PHE A 224 24.73 4.41 64.98
C PHE A 224 25.61 5.36 65.80
N ALA A 225 25.42 6.68 65.64
CA ALA A 225 26.10 7.69 66.44
C ALA A 225 25.74 7.60 67.94
N GLN A 226 24.46 7.33 68.25
CA GLN A 226 24.00 7.18 69.63
C GLN A 226 24.57 5.92 70.30
N LYS A 227 24.77 4.82 69.56
CA LYS A 227 25.51 3.64 70.04
C LYS A 227 26.99 3.88 70.25
N LEU A 228 27.63 4.71 69.42
CA LEU A 228 29.06 5.00 69.53
C LEU A 228 29.39 5.99 70.65
N PHE A 229 28.53 7.00 70.90
CA PHE A 229 28.81 8.07 71.86
C PHE A 229 27.97 8.01 73.15
N GLY A 230 26.90 7.20 73.20
CA GLY A 230 26.00 7.12 74.35
C GLY A 230 26.47 6.26 75.54
N ASN A 231 27.56 5.48 75.39
CA ASN A 231 28.06 4.59 76.45
C ASN A 231 29.18 5.20 77.33
N SER A 232 29.47 6.50 77.23
CA SER A 232 30.60 7.12 77.95
C SER A 232 30.25 7.81 79.29
N THR A 233 29.02 7.79 79.78
CA THR A 233 28.67 8.40 81.08
C THR A 233 28.06 7.37 82.02
N GLY A 234 28.92 6.66 82.74
CA GLY A 234 28.48 5.68 83.72
C GLY A 234 29.61 4.98 84.45
N LYS A 235 30.47 5.76 85.12
CA LYS A 235 31.21 5.38 86.34
C LYS A 235 31.90 6.61 86.91
#